data_AF-X0XY26-F1
#
_entry.id   AF-X0XY26-F1
#
_cell.length_a   1.000
_cell.length_b   1.000
_cell.length_c   1.000
_cell.angle_alpha   90.00
_cell.angle_beta   90.00
_cell.angle_gamma   90.00
#
_symmetry.space_group_name_H-M   'P 1'
#
loop_
_entity.id
_entity.type
_entity.pdbx_description
1 polymer ?
#
loop_
_entity_poly.entity_id
_entity_poly.type
_entity_poly.pdbx_seq_one_letter_code
_entity_poly.pdbx_strand_id
1 'polypeptide(L)' 'REMAVGRELTKKFEEILRGKVSEIEEILEKKKPRGEFTLVIQGKSYK' A
#
# COMPACT_ATOMS: atom_id res chain seq x y z
N ARG A 1 1.34 -8.60 9.12
CA ARG A 1 2.29 -7.47 9.24
C ARG A 1 1.55 -6.25 8.74
N GLU A 2 1.60 -5.13 9.47
CA GLU A 2 0.96 -3.89 9.03
C GLU A 2 1.78 -3.20 7.94
N MET A 3 1.10 -2.50 7.04
CA MET A 3 1.71 -1.67 6.01
C MET A 3 0.84 -0.47 5.63
N ALA A 4 1.46 0.50 4.97
CA ALA A 4 0.79 1.54 4.21
C ALA A 4 1.31 1.55 2.78
N VAL A 5 0.41 1.77 1.82
CA VAL A 5 0.70 1.91 0.39
C VAL A 5 0.22 3.28 -0.05
N GLY A 6 1.14 4.15 -0.41
CA GLY A 6 0.84 5.39 -1.12
C GLY A 6 0.97 5.16 -2.61
N ARG A 7 0.00 5.63 -3.39
CA ARG A 7 0.04 5.60 -4.86
C ARG A 7 -0.14 7.01 -5.39
N GLU A 8 0.83 7.47 -6.17
CA GLU A 8 0.78 8.78 -6.82
C GLU A 8 0.60 8.61 -8.33
N LEU A 9 -0.62 8.84 -8.81
CA LEU A 9 -0.95 8.80 -10.24
C LEU A 9 -1.00 10.22 -10.84
N THR A 10 -1.67 11.15 -10.14
CA THR A 10 -1.63 12.62 -10.32
C THR A 10 -2.03 13.26 -8.98
N LYS A 11 -1.81 14.57 -8.78
CA LYS A 11 -2.25 15.30 -7.57
C LYS A 11 -3.74 15.17 -7.21
N LYS A 12 -4.62 14.83 -8.16
CA LYS A 12 -6.06 14.61 -7.93
C LYS A 12 -6.43 13.15 -7.63
N PHE A 13 -5.49 12.21 -7.83
CA PHE A 13 -5.73 10.77 -7.75
C PHE A 13 -4.72 10.08 -6.82
N GLU A 14 -4.33 10.75 -5.74
CA GLU A 14 -3.57 10.13 -4.66
C GLU A 14 -4.46 9.19 -3.85
N GLU A 15 -3.96 7.98 -3.60
CA GLU A 15 -4.62 6.96 -2.79
C GLU A 15 -3.63 6.47 -1.72
N ILE A 16 -4.08 6.40 -0.47
CA ILE A 16 -3.31 5.79 0.64
C ILE A 16 -4.13 4.64 1.21
N LEU A 17 -3.62 3.42 1.08
CA LEU A 17 -4.19 2.22 1.69
C LEU A 17 -3.38 1.86 2.95
N ARG A 18 -4.06 1.46 4.03
CA ARG A 18 -3.43 1.03 5.28
C ARG A 18 -4.10 -0.24 5.77
N GLY A 19 -3.32 -1.19 6.26
CA GLY A 19 -3.82 -2.45 6.82
C GLY A 19 -2.78 -3.55 6.80
N LYS A 20 -3.23 -4.79 6.96
CA LYS A 20 -2.33 -5.94 6.85
C LYS A 20 -1.88 -6.15 5.41
N VAL A 21 -0.66 -6.62 5.24
CA VAL A 21 -0.10 -6.98 3.93
C VAL A 21 -1.06 -7.85 3.10
N SER A 22 -1.70 -8.85 3.72
CA SER A 22 -2.66 -9.74 3.04
C SER A 22 -3.91 -9.02 2.53
N GLU A 23 -4.45 -8.08 3.30
CA GLU A 23 -5.64 -7.32 2.91
C GLU A 23 -5.33 -6.36 1.76
N ILE A 24 -4.14 -5.74 1.82
CA ILE A 24 -3.66 -4.84 0.77
C ILE A 24 -3.39 -5.60 -0.53
N GLU A 25 -2.79 -6.79 -0.45
CA GLU A 25 -2.54 -7.66 -1.60
C GLU A 25 -3.83 -7.97 -2.36
N GLU A 26 -4.88 -8.40 -1.67
CA GLU A 26 -6.21 -8.67 -2.27
C GLU A 26 -6.82 -7.44 -2.96
N ILE A 27 -6.60 -6.23 -2.42
CA ILE A 27 -7.08 -4.98 -3.02
C ILE A 27 -6.29 -4.66 -4.30
N LEU A 28 -4.97 -4.87 -4.27
CA LEU A 28 -4.08 -4.59 -5.40
C LEU A 28 -4.25 -5.61 -6.53
N GLU A 29 -4.55 -6.88 -6.24
CA GLU A 29 -4.84 -7.87 -7.29
C GLU A 29 -6.05 -7.49 -8.14
N LYS A 30 -7.07 -6.87 -7.52
CA LYS A 30 -8.29 -6.42 -8.21
C LYS A 30 -8.10 -5.15 -9.03
N LYS A 31 -6.98 -4.43 -8.87
CA LYS A 31 -6.70 -3.15 -9.54
C LYS A 31 -5.38 -3.21 -10.29
N LYS A 32 -5.39 -2.95 -11.60
CA LYS A 32 -4.13 -2.88 -12.37
C LYS A 32 -3.16 -1.83 -11.75
N PRO A 33 -1.94 -2.21 -11.35
CA PRO A 33 -0.98 -1.28 -10.79
C PRO A 33 -0.53 -0.29 -11.87
N ARG A 34 -0.59 1.00 -11.57
CA ARG A 34 -0.10 2.09 -12.43
C ARG A 34 0.44 3.22 -11.57
N GLY A 35 1.44 3.95 -12.07
CA GLY A 35 2.09 5.03 -11.33
C GLY A 35 3.15 4.52 -10.38
N GLU A 36 3.71 5.44 -9.59
CA GLU A 36 4.69 5.12 -8.56
C GLU A 36 4.00 4.76 -7.25
N PHE A 37 4.62 3.84 -6.52
CA PHE A 37 4.13 3.37 -5.24
C PHE A 37 5.18 3.59 -4.16
N THR A 38 4.76 4.12 -3.02
CA THR A 38 5.55 4.17 -1.79
C THR A 38 5.00 3.15 -0.81
N LEU A 39 5.84 2.24 -0.33
CA LEU A 39 5.49 1.21 0.65
C LEU A 39 6.14 1.53 2.00
N VAL A 40 5.33 1.61 3.05
CA VAL A 40 5.82 1.69 4.43
C VAL A 40 5.44 0.41 5.13
N ILE A 41 6.43 -0.35 5.57
CA ILE A 41 6.25 -1.68 6.14
C ILE A 41 6.56 -1.63 7.63
N GLN A 42 5.69 -2.21 8.45
CA GLN A 42 5.96 -2.38 9.87
C GLN A 42 7.23 -3.22 10.07
N GLY A 43 8.16 -2.68 10.86
CA GLY A 43 9.37 -3.37 11.27
C GLY A 43 9.07 -4.64 12.07
N LYS A 44 10.09 -5.49 12.22
CA LYS A 44 9.98 -6.66 13.10
C LYS A 44 9.76 -6.17 14.54
N SER A 45 8.75 -6.70 15.23
CA SER A 45 8.65 -6.50 16.68
C SER A 45 9.84 -7.16 17.35
N TYR A 46 10.69 -6.37 18.00
CA TYR A 46 11.74 -6.89 18.86
C TYR A 46 11.11 -7.22 20.22
N LYS A 47 11.32 -8.46 20.67
CA LYS A 47 11.09 -8.87 22.05
C LYS A 47 12.42 -8.85 22.77
#